data_AF-A0A660SCS9-F1
#
_entry.id   AF-A0A660SCS9-F1
#
_cell.length_a   1.000
_cell.length_b   1.000
_cell.length_c   1.000
_cell.angle_alpha   90.00
_cell.angle_beta   90.00
_cell.angle_gamma   90.00
#
_symmetry.space_group_name_H-M   'P 1'
#
loop_
_entity.id
_entity.type
_entity.pdbx_description
1 polymer ?
#
loop_
_entity_poly.entity_id
_entity_poly.type
_entity_poly.pdbx_seq_one_letter_code
_entity_poly.pdbx_strand_id
1 'polypeptide(L)'
;MFTADFLKEVNQHSGEHVQLCFQCFKCSLGCPLTFAMDYLPHQLMRLVQMGLKEKVLNSHTIWVCAACETCTTRCPNHIDIARVIDTLRQMAIKQGKPAEKPIVAFHKAFLNSVRRHGKLN
;
A
#
# COMPACT_ATOMS: atom_id res chain seq x y z
N MET A 1 12.96 -13.14 13.56
CA MET A 1 14.06 -12.88 12.60
C MET A 1 13.85 -11.48 12.04
N PHE A 2 14.77 -10.54 12.31
CA PHE A 2 14.66 -9.15 11.85
C PHE A 2 14.92 -9.10 10.34
N THR A 3 13.89 -8.74 9.57
CA THR A 3 13.88 -8.72 8.10
C THR A 3 14.17 -7.31 7.59
N ALA A 4 15.44 -6.87 7.69
CA ALA A 4 15.91 -5.69 6.95
C ALA A 4 15.62 -5.81 5.43
N ASP A 5 15.49 -7.04 4.94
CA ASP A 5 15.16 -7.38 3.56
C ASP A 5 13.78 -6.86 3.12
N PHE A 6 12.76 -6.87 4.00
CA PHE A 6 11.41 -6.48 3.57
C PHE A 6 11.29 -4.98 3.29
N LEU A 7 11.87 -4.14 4.15
CA LEU A 7 11.92 -2.70 3.92
C LEU A 7 12.66 -2.38 2.61
N LYS A 8 13.78 -3.07 2.36
CA LYS A 8 14.56 -2.92 1.13
C LYS A 8 13.74 -3.32 -0.11
N GLU A 9 13.05 -4.46 -0.04
CA GLU A 9 12.14 -4.94 -1.10
C GLU A 9 11.06 -3.88 -1.41
N VAL A 10 10.39 -3.35 -0.38
CA VAL A 10 9.36 -2.32 -0.55
C VAL A 10 9.94 -1.05 -1.18
N ASN A 11 11.07 -0.56 -0.70
CA ASN A 11 11.73 0.63 -1.27
C ASN A 11 12.11 0.41 -2.75
N GLN A 12 12.64 -0.77 -3.10
CA GLN A 12 13.00 -1.09 -4.48
C GLN A 12 11.79 -1.13 -5.42
N HIS A 13 10.68 -1.70 -4.98
CA HIS A 13 9.48 -1.81 -5.82
C HIS A 13 8.66 -0.51 -5.89
N SER A 14 8.62 0.27 -4.81
CA SER A 14 7.87 1.53 -4.77
C SER A 14 8.66 2.72 -5.29
N GLY A 15 10.00 2.67 -5.28
CA GLY A 15 10.84 3.85 -5.52
C GLY A 15 10.87 4.84 -4.36
N GLU A 16 10.26 4.50 -3.22
CA GLU A 16 10.12 5.38 -2.06
C GLU A 16 11.07 5.00 -0.92
N HIS A 17 11.33 5.95 -0.03
CA HIS A 17 12.16 5.75 1.16
C HIS A 17 11.30 5.70 2.43
N VAL A 18 10.68 4.56 2.71
CA VAL A 18 9.72 4.40 3.81
C VAL A 18 10.35 4.67 5.19
N GLN A 19 11.66 4.46 5.34
CA GLN A 19 12.40 4.75 6.57
C GLN A 19 12.41 6.24 6.95
N LEU A 20 12.13 7.15 6.01
CA LEU A 20 12.02 8.58 6.31
C LEU A 20 10.75 8.89 7.12
N CYS A 21 9.77 7.98 7.21
CA CYS A 21 8.56 8.23 7.97
C CYS A 21 8.83 8.32 9.49
N PHE A 22 8.82 9.54 10.00
CA PHE A 22 8.93 9.93 11.41
C PHE A 22 7.60 9.94 12.19
N GLN A 23 6.54 9.31 11.67
CA GLN A 23 5.26 9.14 12.36
C GLN A 23 4.56 10.46 12.76
N CYS A 24 4.35 11.39 11.82
CA CYS A 24 3.61 12.65 12.08
C CYS A 24 2.08 12.53 11.99
N PHE A 25 1.54 11.35 11.68
CA PHE A 25 0.09 11.04 11.62
C PHE A 25 -0.75 11.79 10.57
N LYS A 26 -0.22 12.79 9.84
CA LYS A 26 -0.97 13.56 8.82
C LYS A 26 -1.69 12.70 7.78
N CYS A 27 -1.05 11.62 7.33
CA CYS A 27 -1.64 10.69 6.37
C CYS A 27 -2.89 9.98 6.92
N SER A 28 -2.92 9.69 8.22
CA SER A 28 -4.03 8.97 8.85
C SER A 28 -5.17 9.90 9.23
N LEU A 29 -4.86 11.10 9.73
CA LEU A 29 -5.86 12.14 9.99
C LEU A 29 -6.53 12.66 8.70
N GLY A 30 -5.83 12.60 7.57
CA GLY A 30 -6.38 12.98 6.26
C GLY A 30 -7.09 11.85 5.51
N CYS A 31 -7.05 10.61 6.00
CA CYS A 31 -7.62 9.47 5.30
C CYS A 31 -9.14 9.41 5.51
N PRO A 32 -9.98 9.40 4.46
CA PRO A 32 -11.43 9.28 4.62
C PRO A 32 -11.88 7.85 4.95
N LEU A 33 -10.99 6.85 4.85
CA LEU A 33 -11.31 5.43 4.94
C LEU A 33 -10.78 4.75 6.21
N THR A 34 -10.38 5.53 7.22
CA THR A 34 -9.84 4.98 8.48
C THR A 34 -10.79 4.02 9.16
N PHE A 35 -12.11 4.21 9.01
CA PHE A 35 -13.15 3.34 9.58
C PHE A 35 -13.15 1.90 9.02
N ALA A 36 -12.53 1.66 7.85
CA ALA A 36 -12.47 0.36 7.19
C ALA A 36 -11.05 -0.25 7.22
N MET A 37 -10.10 0.39 7.91
CA MET A 37 -8.69 -0.02 7.97
C MET A 37 -8.38 -0.76 9.27
N ASP A 38 -7.63 -1.85 9.18
CA ASP A 38 -7.06 -2.56 10.33
C ASP A 38 -5.76 -1.91 10.83
N TYR A 39 -4.99 -1.31 9.92
CA TYR A 39 -3.84 -0.46 10.25
C TYR A 39 -3.92 0.87 9.54
N LEU A 40 -3.88 1.97 10.27
CA LEU A 40 -3.86 3.31 9.67
C LEU A 40 -2.57 3.53 8.85
N PRO A 41 -2.56 4.43 7.85
CA PRO A 41 -1.41 4.61 6.96
C PRO A 41 -0.07 4.82 7.68
N HIS A 42 -0.02 5.58 8.78
CA HIS A 42 1.23 5.78 9.54
C HIS A 42 1.70 4.48 10.21
N GLN A 43 0.77 3.68 10.73
CA GLN A 43 1.05 2.37 11.34
C GLN A 43 1.54 1.40 10.28
N LEU A 44 0.94 1.40 9.09
CA LEU A 44 1.39 0.55 7.98
C LEU A 44 2.84 0.87 7.58
N MET A 45 3.20 2.16 7.46
CA MET A 45 4.60 2.56 7.25
C MET A 45 5.51 2.05 8.36
N ARG A 46 5.07 2.12 9.63
CA ARG A 46 5.83 1.61 10.76
C ARG A 46 6.02 0.10 10.70
N LEU A 47 4.99 -0.65 10.33
CA LEU A 47 5.07 -2.11 10.18
C LEU A 47 6.07 -2.50 9.07
N VAL A 48 6.11 -1.75 7.96
CA VAL A 48 7.13 -1.92 6.91
C VAL A 48 8.52 -1.65 7.46
N GLN A 49 8.73 -0.54 8.18
CA GLN A 49 10.03 -0.22 8.82
C GLN A 49 10.49 -1.32 9.78
N MET A 50 9.56 -1.97 10.48
CA MET A 50 9.83 -3.07 11.41
C MET A 50 10.02 -4.43 10.71
N GLY A 51 9.88 -4.50 9.39
CA GLY A 51 10.04 -5.74 8.63
C GLY A 51 8.87 -6.73 8.81
N LEU A 52 7.73 -6.30 9.36
CA LEU A 52 6.60 -7.18 9.69
C LEU A 52 5.75 -7.57 8.46
N LYS A 53 6.41 -8.22 7.48
CA LYS A 53 5.89 -8.60 6.17
C LYS A 53 4.54 -9.28 6.23
N GLU A 54 4.40 -10.30 7.06
CA GLU A 54 3.14 -11.05 7.19
C GLU A 54 1.98 -10.17 7.67
N LYS A 55 2.19 -9.28 8.66
CA LYS A 55 1.12 -8.37 9.09
C LYS A 55 0.73 -7.39 7.99
N VAL A 56 1.72 -6.87 7.27
CA VAL A 56 1.49 -5.88 6.19
C VAL A 56 0.76 -6.51 5.01
N LEU A 57 1.19 -7.68 4.54
CA LEU A 57 0.65 -8.29 3.33
C LEU A 57 -0.69 -9.01 3.54
N ASN A 58 -1.07 -9.32 4.78
CA ASN A 58 -2.40 -9.83 5.14
C ASN A 58 -3.39 -8.72 5.56
N SER A 59 -2.97 -7.45 5.55
CA SER A 59 -3.79 -6.33 6.06
C SER A 59 -4.95 -5.98 5.12
N HIS A 60 -6.10 -5.60 5.69
CA HIS A 60 -7.22 -5.05 4.91
C HIS A 60 -6.92 -3.66 4.35
N THR A 61 -6.09 -2.86 5.04
CA THR A 61 -5.72 -1.49 4.65
C THR A 61 -5.21 -1.39 3.21
N ILE A 62 -4.38 -2.33 2.76
CA ILE A 62 -3.84 -2.29 1.38
C ILE A 62 -4.92 -2.52 0.33
N TRP A 63 -6.04 -3.15 0.70
CA TRP A 63 -7.17 -3.43 -0.20
C TRP A 63 -8.23 -2.34 -0.20
N VAL A 64 -8.54 -1.76 0.96
CA VAL A 64 -9.55 -0.70 1.08
C VAL A 64 -9.05 0.67 0.64
N CYS A 65 -7.73 0.87 0.55
CA CYS A 65 -7.16 2.15 0.11
C CYS A 65 -7.65 2.55 -1.29
N ALA A 66 -8.36 3.67 -1.36
CA ALA A 66 -8.93 4.21 -2.60
C ALA A 66 -7.93 4.99 -3.49
N ALA A 67 -6.63 5.00 -3.15
CA ALA A 67 -5.59 5.74 -3.90
C ALA A 67 -5.98 7.21 -4.19
N CYS A 68 -6.56 7.91 -3.21
CA CYS A 68 -7.01 9.30 -3.35
C CYS A 68 -5.89 10.34 -3.21
N GLU A 69 -4.64 9.91 -3.01
CA GLU A 69 -3.42 10.75 -2.93
C GLU A 69 -3.34 11.76 -1.77
N THR A 70 -4.38 11.94 -0.93
CA THR A 70 -4.35 12.87 0.21
C THR A 70 -3.15 12.66 1.14
N CYS A 71 -2.78 11.40 1.40
CA CYS A 71 -1.63 11.07 2.24
C CYS A 71 -0.29 11.45 1.59
N THR A 72 -0.16 11.23 0.28
CA THR A 72 1.02 11.59 -0.52
C THR A 72 1.21 13.10 -0.54
N THR A 73 0.17 13.87 -0.91
CA THR A 73 0.26 15.34 -1.01
C THR A 73 0.61 16.02 0.32
N ARG A 74 0.21 15.44 1.45
CA ARG A 74 0.39 16.04 2.78
C ARG A 74 1.64 15.54 3.53
N CYS A 75 2.39 14.61 2.95
CA CYS A 75 3.55 14.03 3.62
C CYS A 75 4.71 15.05 3.66
N PRO A 76 5.18 15.50 4.84
CA PRO A 76 6.27 16.47 4.93
C PRO A 76 7.63 15.89 4.56
N ASN A 77 7.74 14.55 4.47
CA ASN A 77 8.95 13.85 4.04
C ASN A 77 8.86 13.40 2.57
N HIS A 78 7.86 13.89 1.83
CA HIS A 78 7.68 13.62 0.40
C HIS A 78 7.60 12.14 0.03
N ILE A 79 7.09 11.29 0.93
CA ILE A 79 6.85 9.88 0.66
C ILE A 79 5.55 9.74 -0.12
N ASP A 80 5.57 9.08 -1.27
CA ASP A 80 4.37 8.67 -1.99
C ASP A 80 3.71 7.46 -1.30
N ILE A 81 2.95 7.75 -0.25
CA ILE A 81 2.32 6.72 0.59
C ILE A 81 1.29 5.92 -0.21
N ALA A 82 0.58 6.55 -1.16
CA ALA A 82 -0.36 5.84 -2.02
C ALA A 82 0.36 4.80 -2.91
N ARG A 83 1.50 5.17 -3.51
CA ARG A 83 2.35 4.25 -4.26
C ARG A 83 2.93 3.13 -3.41
N VAL A 84 3.34 3.41 -2.17
CA VAL A 84 3.79 2.37 -1.23
C VAL A 84 2.65 1.39 -0.96
N ILE A 85 1.44 1.87 -0.68
CA ILE A 85 0.29 1.00 -0.43
C ILE A 85 -0.05 0.15 -1.67
N ASP A 86 -0.04 0.72 -2.87
CA ASP A 86 -0.28 -0.04 -4.10
C ASP A 86 0.81 -1.09 -4.34
N THR A 87 2.08 -0.75 -4.07
CA THR A 87 3.19 -1.71 -4.13
C THR A 87 2.96 -2.90 -3.20
N LEU A 88 2.54 -2.64 -1.96
CA LEU A 88 2.23 -3.70 -0.99
C LEU A 88 1.06 -4.58 -1.46
N ARG A 89 0.02 -3.98 -2.06
CA ARG A 89 -1.09 -4.72 -2.68
C ARG A 89 -0.60 -5.65 -3.79
N GLN A 90 0.26 -5.17 -4.69
CA GLN A 90 0.83 -6.00 -5.75
C GLN A 90 1.70 -7.13 -5.19
N MET A 91 2.50 -6.87 -4.15
CA MET A 91 3.29 -7.90 -3.46
C MET A 91 2.41 -8.96 -2.81
N ALA A 92 1.31 -8.56 -2.17
CA ALA A 92 0.33 -9.47 -1.58
C ALA A 92 -0.31 -10.38 -2.65
N ILE A 93 -0.69 -9.84 -3.81
CA ILE A 93 -1.20 -10.62 -4.95
C ILE A 93 -0.19 -11.68 -5.40
N LYS A 94 1.08 -11.29 -5.58
CA LYS A 94 2.14 -12.21 -6.02
C LYS A 94 2.38 -13.36 -5.04
N GLN A 95 2.13 -13.13 -3.74
CA GLN A 95 2.30 -14.14 -2.69
C GLN A 95 1.00 -14.91 -2.38
N GLY A 96 -0.08 -14.69 -3.14
CA GLY A 96 -1.36 -15.36 -2.91
C GLY A 96 -1.99 -15.02 -1.57
N LYS A 97 -1.66 -13.85 -0.99
CA LYS A 97 -2.17 -13.40 0.31
C LYS A 97 -3.66 -13.02 0.21
N PRO A 98 -4.41 -13.16 1.33
CA PRO A 98 -5.82 -12.92 1.35
C PRO A 98 -6.12 -11.50 0.89
N ALA A 99 -7.12 -11.46 0.03
CA ALA A 99 -7.70 -10.27 -0.49
C ALA A 99 -9.20 -10.48 -0.44
N GLU A 100 -9.95 -9.40 -0.30
CA GLU A 100 -11.39 -9.51 -0.40
C GLU A 100 -11.73 -10.03 -1.79
N LYS A 101 -12.31 -11.24 -1.85
CA LYS A 101 -12.54 -11.98 -3.11
C LYS A 101 -13.22 -11.11 -4.18
N PRO A 102 -14.23 -10.27 -3.86
CA PRO A 102 -14.84 -9.37 -4.84
C PRO A 102 -13.86 -8.34 -5.40
N ILE A 103 -12.98 -7.77 -4.56
CA ILE A 103 -12.01 -6.76 -4.95
C ILE A 103 -10.98 -7.33 -5.94
N VAL A 104 -10.46 -8.53 -5.68
CA VAL A 104 -9.50 -9.16 -6.62
C VAL A 104 -10.17 -9.56 -7.92
N ALA A 105 -11.39 -10.08 -7.87
CA ALA A 105 -12.15 -10.42 -9.06
C ALA A 105 -12.35 -9.17 -9.95
N PHE A 106 -12.80 -8.07 -9.35
CA PHE A 106 -12.96 -6.79 -10.05
C PHE A 106 -11.62 -6.28 -10.60
N HIS A 107 -10.57 -6.23 -9.77
CA HIS A 107 -9.25 -5.76 -10.18
C HIS A 107 -8.69 -6.55 -11.38
N LYS A 108 -8.78 -7.88 -11.35
CA LYS A 108 -8.37 -8.74 -12.47
C LYS A 108 -9.23 -8.52 -13.70
N ALA A 109 -10.55 -8.44 -13.55
CA ALA A 109 -11.47 -8.19 -14.66
C ALA A 109 -11.21 -6.84 -15.33
N PHE A 110 -11.04 -5.79 -14.53
CA PHE A 110 -10.70 -4.44 -14.99
C PHE A 110 -9.38 -4.43 -15.76
N LEU A 111 -8.29 -4.95 -15.17
CA LEU A 111 -6.99 -5.00 -15.85
C LEU A 111 -7.02 -5.82 -17.13
N ASN A 112 -7.77 -6.92 -17.17
CA ASN A 112 -7.96 -7.70 -18.39
C ASN A 112 -8.72 -6.92 -19.47
N SER A 113 -9.70 -6.10 -19.07
CA SER A 113 -10.39 -5.20 -20.01
C SER A 113 -9.45 -4.14 -20.58
N VAL A 114 -8.66 -3.49 -19.73
CA VAL A 114 -7.66 -2.49 -20.15
C VAL A 114 -6.60 -3.11 -21.07
N ARG A 115 -6.11 -4.32 -20.79
CA ARG A 115 -5.14 -4.99 -21.67
C ARG A 115 -5.71 -5.33 -23.05
N ARG A 116 -6.99 -5.66 -23.14
CA ARG A 116 -7.64 -6.05 -24.40
C ARG A 116 -8.12 -4.86 -25.22
N HIS A 117 -8.59 -3.81 -24.55
CA HIS A 117 -9.31 -2.71 -25.21
C HIS A 117 -8.71 -1.33 -24.92
N GLY A 118 -7.72 -1.23 -24.04
CA GLY A 118 -7.06 0.02 -23.69
C GLY A 118 -6.32 0.59 -24.89
N LYS A 119 -6.63 1.83 -25.23
CA LYS A 119 -5.92 2.59 -26.25
C LYS A 119 -5.03 3.59 -25.52
N LEU A 120 -3.72 3.45 -25.68
CA LEU A 120 -2.77 4.50 -25.34
C LEU A 120 -2.69 5.40 -26.56
N ASN A 121 -3.20 6.63 -26.42
CA ASN A 121 -2.98 7.69 -27.41
C ASN A 121 -1.61 8.31 -27.18
#